data_AF-A0A0P9F3K9-F1
#
_entry.id   AF-A0A0P9F3K9-F1
#
_cell.length_a   1.000
_cell.length_b   1.000
_cell.length_c   1.000
_cell.angle_alpha   90.00
_cell.angle_beta   90.00
_cell.angle_gamma   90.00
#
_symmetry.space_group_name_H-M   'P 1'
#
loop_
_entity.id
_entity.type
_entity.pdbx_description
1 polymer ?
#
loop_
_entity_poly.entity_id
_entity_poly.type
_entity_poly.pdbx_seq_one_letter_code
_entity_poly.pdbx_strand_id
1 'polypeptide(L)' 'AQFVSDEVTDRFCIVGTRDDHIRKLRELRDAGVDQFNIYLMSGDEEGTLEVYGKDILPALG' A
#
# COMPACT_ATOMS: atom_id res chain seq x y z
N ALA A 1 1.29 17.01 16.47
CA ALA A 1 2.22 17.30 15.37
C ALA A 1 1.59 16.79 14.08
N GLN A 2 1.06 17.65 13.22
CA GLN A 2 0.67 17.26 11.86
C GLN A 2 1.83 17.67 10.96
N PHE A 3 2.86 16.83 10.91
CA PHE A 3 4.08 17.14 10.15
C PHE A 3 3.98 16.69 8.68
N VAL A 4 2.87 16.04 8.30
CA VAL A 4 2.55 15.62 6.93
C VAL A 4 1.01 15.70 6.79
N SER A 5 0.52 16.27 5.69
CA SER A 5 -0.92 16.33 5.42
C SER A 5 -1.44 15.02 4.82
N ASP A 6 -2.75 14.81 4.90
CA ASP A 6 -3.40 13.64 4.28
C ASP A 6 -3.18 13.61 2.77
N GLU A 7 -3.15 14.78 2.11
CA GLU A 7 -2.86 14.89 0.67
C GLU A 7 -1.45 14.43 0.34
N VAL A 8 -0.45 14.86 1.11
CA VAL A 8 0.94 14.42 0.91
C VAL A 8 1.05 12.92 1.18
N THR A 9 0.38 12.43 2.22
CA THR A 9 0.34 11.01 2.56
C THR A 9 -0.27 10.18 1.43
N ASP A 10 -1.43 10.55 0.88
CA ASP A 10 -2.04 9.80 -0.22
C ASP A 10 -1.19 9.82 -1.50
N ARG A 11 -0.46 10.91 -1.76
CA ARG A 11 0.38 11.02 -2.96
C ARG A 11 1.66 10.19 -2.88
N PHE A 12 2.24 10.04 -1.70
CA PHE A 12 3.58 9.47 -1.54
C PHE A 12 3.62 8.20 -0.68
N CYS A 13 2.52 7.79 -0.07
CA CYS A 13 2.46 6.61 0.78
C CYS A 13 1.29 5.70 0.39
N ILE A 14 1.43 4.42 0.75
CA ILE A 14 0.34 3.45 0.74
C ILE A 14 0.11 3.09 2.21
N VAL A 15 -1.00 3.56 2.77
CA VAL A 15 -1.37 3.38 4.17
C VAL A 15 -2.88 3.19 4.28
N GLY A 16 -3.33 2.55 5.36
CA GLY A 16 -4.75 2.36 5.65
C GLY A 16 -5.13 0.89 5.73
N THR A 17 -6.36 0.60 5.33
CA THR A 17 -6.88 -0.77 5.34
C THR A 17 -6.35 -1.56 4.14
N ARG A 18 -6.51 -2.89 4.15
CA ARG A 18 -6.16 -3.73 2.97
C ARG A 18 -6.88 -3.27 1.70
N ASP A 19 -8.12 -2.78 1.81
CA ASP A 19 -8.92 -2.34 0.66
C ASP A 19 -8.37 -1.03 0.08
N ASP A 20 -7.86 -0.13 0.93
CA ASP A 20 -7.16 1.09 0.52
C ASP A 20 -5.88 0.75 -0.26
N HIS A 21 -5.12 -0.24 0.23
CA HIS A 21 -3.91 -0.71 -0.45
C HIS A 21 -4.24 -1.30 -1.81
N ILE A 22 -5.25 -2.18 -1.90
CA ILE A 22 -5.68 -2.79 -3.17
C ILE A 22 -6.12 -1.72 -4.16
N ARG A 23 -6.94 -0.76 -3.73
CA ARG A 23 -7.41 0.34 -4.57
C ARG A 23 -6.22 1.13 -5.13
N LYS A 24 -5.29 1.57 -4.29
CA LYS A 24 -4.14 2.37 -4.71
C LYS A 24 -3.20 1.60 -5.64
N LEU A 25 -2.93 0.33 -5.34
CA LEU A 25 -2.07 -0.52 -6.18
C LEU A 25 -2.69 -0.75 -7.56
N ARG A 26 -4.01 -0.90 -7.66
CA ARG A 26 -4.72 -0.96 -8.94
C ARG A 26 -4.63 0.35 -9.71
N GLU A 27 -4.87 1.49 -9.06
CA GLU A 27 -4.72 2.82 -9.68
C GLU A 27 -3.32 3.02 -10.27
N LEU A 28 -2.27 2.63 -9.52
CA LEU A 28 -0.88 2.74 -9.97
C LEU A 28 -0.57 1.76 -11.12
N ARG A 29 -1.08 0.53 -11.06
CA ARG A 29 -0.95 -0.45 -12.14
C ARG A 29 -1.63 0.05 -13.42
N ASP A 30 -2.83 0.59 -13.30
CA ASP A 30 -3.59 1.13 -14.44
C ASP A 30 -2.90 2.38 -15.03
N ALA A 31 -2.06 3.06 -14.25
CA ALA A 31 -1.16 4.13 -14.70
C ALA A 31 0.17 3.61 -15.33
N GLY A 32 0.36 2.29 -15.41
CA GLY A 32 1.52 1.65 -16.05
C GLY A 32 2.64 1.20 -15.11
N VAL A 33 2.39 1.10 -13.80
CA VAL A 33 3.37 0.54 -12.86
C VAL A 33 3.29 -0.99 -12.86
N ASP A 34 4.38 -1.64 -13.27
CA ASP A 34 4.43 -3.11 -13.37
C ASP A 34 5.12 -3.80 -12.18
N GLN A 35 5.86 -3.04 -11.35
CA GLN A 35 6.58 -3.58 -10.20
C GLN A 35 6.46 -2.65 -9.00
N PHE A 36 6.09 -3.22 -7.84
CA PHE A 36 6.01 -2.50 -6.58
C PHE A 36 7.08 -3.00 -5.62
N ASN A 37 7.78 -2.06 -4.99
CA ASN A 37 8.68 -2.34 -3.88
C ASN A 37 8.10 -1.66 -2.63
N ILE A 38 7.74 -2.46 -1.62
CA ILE A 38 7.04 -1.99 -0.43
C ILE A 38 8.01 -1.95 0.75
N TYR A 39 8.21 -0.76 1.31
CA TYR A 39 9.00 -0.57 2.52
C TYR A 39 8.11 -0.72 3.75
N LEU A 40 8.33 -1.78 4.51
CA LEU A 40 7.66 -2.03 5.78
C LEU A 40 8.48 -1.35 6.89
N MET A 41 8.03 -0.18 7.35
CA MET A 41 8.68 0.58 8.44
C MET A 41 7.67 0.96 9.54
N SER A 42 6.54 0.26 9.59
CA SER A 42 5.38 0.62 10.42
C SER A 42 5.36 -0.10 11.78
N GLY A 43 6.36 -0.93 12.09
CA GLY A 43 6.51 -1.62 13.38
C GLY A 43 5.71 -2.93 13.53
N ASP A 44 4.99 -3.35 12.48
CA ASP A 44 4.39 -4.68 12.36
C ASP A 44 4.67 -5.24 10.96
N GLU A 45 5.95 -5.49 10.68
CA GLU A 45 6.41 -5.96 9.38
C GLU A 45 5.87 -7.37 9.07
N GLU A 46 5.85 -8.26 10.07
CA GLU A 46 5.38 -9.65 9.90
C GLU A 46 3.88 -9.71 9.63
N GLY A 47 3.06 -9.01 10.43
CA GLY A 47 1.62 -8.93 10.21
C GLY A 47 1.28 -8.28 8.86
N THR A 48 2.00 -7.23 8.47
CA THR A 48 1.82 -6.60 7.15
C THR A 48 2.15 -7.58 6.03
N LEU A 49 3.27 -8.31 6.14
CA LEU A 49 3.66 -9.30 5.13
C LEU A 49 2.62 -10.41 5.00
N GLU A 50 2.07 -10.90 6.11
CA GLU A 50 0.99 -11.88 6.09
C GLU A 50 -0.26 -11.39 5.36
N VAL A 51 -0.71 -10.16 5.66
CA VAL A 51 -1.87 -9.55 4.99
C VAL A 51 -1.59 -9.37 3.50
N TYR A 52 -0.38 -8.94 3.13
CA TYR A 52 0.01 -8.82 1.73
C TYR A 52 -0.04 -10.17 1.00
N GLY A 53 0.47 -11.23 1.62
CA GLY A 53 0.47 -12.58 1.06
C GLY A 53 -0.94 -13.19 0.94
N LYS A 54 -1.78 -13.03 1.96
CA LYS A 54 -3.09 -13.69 2.04
C LYS A 54 -4.20 -12.93 1.30
N ASP A 55 -4.16 -11.60 1.35
CA ASP A 55 -5.30 -10.76 0.90
C ASP A 55 -4.95 -9.86 -0.30
N ILE A 56 -3.79 -9.18 -0.28
CA ILE A 56 -3.49 -8.13 -1.27
C ILE A 56 -2.99 -8.71 -2.59
N LEU A 57 -1.94 -9.55 -2.56
CA LEU A 57 -1.36 -10.14 -3.77
C LEU A 57 -2.39 -10.94 -4.59
N PRO A 58 -3.24 -11.81 -3.99
CA PRO A 58 -4.28 -12.52 -4.74
C PRO A 58 -5.32 -11.60 -5.39
N ALA A 59 -5.54 -10.39 -4.85
CA ALA A 59 -6.49 -9.43 -5.41
C ALA A 59 -5.91 -8.63 -6.61
N LEU A 60 -4.61 -8.72 -6.87
CA LEU A 60 -3.92 -7.99 -7.94
C LEU A 60 -3.72 -8.81 -9.22
N GLY A 61 -3.82 -10.14 -9.15
CA GLY A 61 -3.70 -11.06 -10.28
C GLY A 61 -2.39 -11.85 -10.24
#